data_AF-A0A7S3B3Q2-F1
#
_entry.id   AF-A0A7S3B3Q2-F1
#
_cell.length_a   1.000
_cell.length_b   1.000
_cell.length_c   1.000
_cell.angle_alpha   90.00
_cell.angle_beta   90.00
_cell.angle_gamma   90.00
#
_symmetry.space_group_name_H-M   'P 1'
#
loop_
_entity.id
_entity.type
_entity.pdbx_description
1 polymer ?
#
loop_
_entity_poly.entity_id
_entity_poly.type
_entity_poly.pdbx_seq_one_letter_code
_entity_poly.pdbx_strand_id
1 'polypeptide(L)'
;DFGKCFFTQADGETREIDGGTFHILQARPAAVACVDNAADGAKLAGELRDRISRFISEEHRASIARVAGAAFEALSEGLAKEGSCALQQVLSPARFVPHPLNSLGLHLLRSVLAEQMAHARAVARGYDAHPHYSTWRRDGMLRLPLDPMTEEELHKLLQVVAGEETEGIPRPPYHWIPRNVTAVESDPQHRMHMDTFAPIVKVWAFLEGTTMEQGPLHFSVGSQHNSEARLKWMYAYSLPPAAEALREPS
;
A
#
# COMPACT_ATOMS: atom_id res chain seq x y z
N ASP A 1 -1.52 15.03 31.84
CA ASP A 1 -2.80 15.43 31.24
C ASP A 1 -2.83 15.17 29.74
N PHE A 2 -2.89 13.90 29.38
CA PHE A 2 -3.02 13.48 27.98
C PHE A 2 -4.47 13.71 27.55
N GLY A 3 -4.70 14.40 26.42
CA GLY A 3 -6.05 14.67 25.90
C GLY A 3 -6.71 15.97 26.35
N LYS A 4 -6.04 16.82 27.14
CA LYS A 4 -6.57 18.13 27.56
C LYS A 4 -5.94 19.25 26.76
N CYS A 5 -6.76 20.05 26.09
CA CYS A 5 -6.32 21.26 25.40
C CYS A 5 -6.70 22.49 26.23
N PHE A 6 -5.71 23.34 26.47
CA PHE A 6 -5.89 24.64 27.11
C PHE A 6 -5.90 25.71 26.03
N PHE A 7 -6.89 26.60 26.07
CA PHE A 7 -6.93 27.77 25.20
C PHE A 7 -7.38 28.99 25.99
N THR A 8 -6.85 30.14 25.58
CA THR A 8 -7.14 31.43 26.21
C THR A 8 -8.10 32.20 25.32
N GLN A 9 -9.24 32.59 25.88
CA GLN A 9 -10.25 33.37 25.18
C GLN A 9 -9.82 34.84 25.06
N ALA A 10 -10.53 35.61 24.23
CA ALA A 10 -10.22 37.02 24.00
C ALA A 10 -10.36 37.90 25.25
N ASP A 11 -11.05 37.43 26.29
CA ASP A 11 -11.17 38.07 27.61
C ASP A 11 -9.99 37.72 28.56
N GLY A 12 -9.05 36.87 28.12
CA GLY A 12 -7.89 36.44 28.88
C GLY A 12 -8.13 35.23 29.79
N GLU A 13 -9.35 34.68 29.83
CA GLU A 13 -9.63 33.49 30.63
C GLU A 13 -9.08 32.25 29.93
N THR A 14 -8.27 31.45 30.65
CA THR A 14 -7.77 30.16 30.14
C THR A 14 -8.72 29.07 30.57
N ARG A 15 -9.30 28.38 29.59
CA ARG A 15 -10.23 27.26 29.82
C ARG A 15 -9.63 25.95 29.31
N GLU A 16 -10.09 24.87 29.91
CA GLU A 16 -9.72 23.50 29.56
C GLU A 16 -10.90 22.85 28.82
N ILE A 17 -10.61 22.22 27.69
CA ILE A 17 -11.50 21.24 27.05
C ILE A 17 -10.89 19.86 27.21
N ASP A 18 -11.69 18.96 27.78
CA ASP A 18 -11.41 17.52 27.83
C ASP A 18 -11.66 16.93 26.43
N GLY A 19 -10.59 16.73 25.68
CA GLY A 19 -10.58 16.33 24.28
C GLY A 19 -10.56 14.82 24.09
N GLY A 20 -11.33 14.07 24.89
CA GLY A 20 -11.47 12.61 24.75
C GLY A 20 -11.53 12.15 23.28
N THR A 21 -10.91 11.00 22.98
CA THR A 21 -10.74 10.36 21.65
C THR A 21 -11.03 11.29 20.47
N PHE A 22 -10.00 12.01 20.00
CA PHE A 22 -10.09 12.89 18.85
C PHE A 22 -10.92 12.29 17.71
N HIS A 23 -12.00 12.98 17.33
CA HIS A 23 -12.56 12.81 16.00
C HIS A 23 -11.56 13.42 15.01
N ILE A 24 -10.88 12.58 14.23
CA ILE A 24 -10.09 13.05 13.09
C ILE A 24 -11.10 13.59 12.06
N LEU A 25 -11.34 14.90 12.11
CA LEU A 25 -12.08 15.61 11.08
C LEU A 25 -11.14 15.84 9.90
N GLN A 26 -11.08 14.86 8.99
CA GLN A 26 -10.35 15.02 7.75
C GLN A 26 -11.19 15.86 6.77
N ALA A 27 -10.88 17.15 6.65
CA ALA A 27 -11.37 17.98 5.57
C ALA A 27 -10.69 17.52 4.27
N ARG A 28 -11.33 16.60 3.54
CA ARG A 28 -10.98 16.35 2.13
C ARG A 28 -11.69 17.43 1.29
N PRO A 29 -11.05 18.01 0.26
CA PRO A 29 -11.80 18.74 -0.75
C PRO A 29 -13.01 17.91 -1.14
N ALA A 30 -14.20 18.51 -1.24
CA ALA A 30 -15.32 17.82 -1.85
C ALA A 30 -14.80 17.31 -3.19
N ALA A 31 -14.63 15.99 -3.33
CA ALA A 31 -14.13 15.42 -4.55
C ALA A 31 -15.10 15.92 -5.62
N VAL A 32 -14.62 16.76 -6.54
CA VAL A 32 -15.41 17.14 -7.70
C VAL A 32 -15.86 15.81 -8.27
N ALA A 33 -17.18 15.56 -8.25
CA ALA A 33 -17.72 14.30 -8.72
C ALA A 33 -17.11 14.08 -10.10
N CYS A 34 -16.30 13.02 -10.22
CA CYS A 34 -15.57 12.80 -11.44
C CYS A 34 -16.59 12.72 -12.57
N VAL A 35 -16.39 13.51 -13.62
CA VAL A 35 -17.26 13.53 -14.79
C VAL A 35 -16.60 12.66 -15.84
N ASP A 36 -17.29 11.62 -16.28
CA ASP A 36 -16.76 10.74 -17.30
C ASP A 36 -16.52 11.51 -18.61
N ASN A 37 -15.34 11.30 -19.17
CA ASN A 37 -14.90 11.85 -20.43
C ASN A 37 -14.48 10.70 -21.35
N ALA A 38 -15.13 10.59 -22.51
CA ALA A 38 -14.89 9.48 -23.43
C ALA A 38 -13.45 9.46 -24.00
N ALA A 39 -12.85 10.63 -24.25
CA ALA A 39 -11.48 10.71 -24.75
C ALA A 39 -10.48 10.28 -23.67
N ASP A 40 -10.68 10.73 -22.44
CA ASP A 40 -9.85 10.31 -21.30
C ASP A 40 -10.04 8.82 -20.98
N GLY A 41 -11.28 8.31 -21.08
CA GLY A 41 -11.60 6.90 -20.88
C GLY A 41 -10.88 6.02 -21.90
N ALA A 42 -10.94 6.37 -23.19
CA ALA A 42 -10.24 5.66 -24.24
C ALA A 42 -8.71 5.67 -24.03
N LYS A 43 -8.16 6.80 -23.61
CA LYS A 43 -6.73 6.94 -23.28
C LYS A 43 -6.33 6.04 -22.12
N LEU A 44 -7.05 6.12 -20.98
CA LEU A 44 -6.76 5.33 -19.78
C LEU A 44 -6.93 3.82 -20.02
N ALA A 45 -7.94 3.41 -20.79
CA ALA A 45 -8.13 2.02 -21.18
C ALA A 45 -6.97 1.52 -22.06
N GLY A 46 -6.48 2.36 -22.98
CA GLY A 46 -5.27 2.09 -23.76
C GLY A 46 -4.05 1.90 -22.88
N GLU A 47 -3.79 2.85 -21.97
CA GLU A 47 -2.66 2.76 -21.03
C GLU A 47 -2.72 1.51 -20.14
N LEU A 48 -3.90 1.15 -19.63
CA LEU A 48 -4.09 -0.06 -18.83
C LEU A 48 -3.82 -1.31 -19.67
N ARG A 49 -4.32 -1.36 -20.91
CA ARG A 49 -4.07 -2.47 -21.84
C ARG A 49 -2.59 -2.63 -22.13
N ASP A 50 -1.87 -1.53 -22.36
CA ASP A 50 -0.43 -1.53 -22.61
C ASP A 50 0.37 -2.00 -21.40
N ARG A 51 -0.05 -1.63 -20.19
CA ARG A 51 0.56 -2.14 -18.94
C ARG A 51 0.29 -3.64 -18.77
N ILE A 52 -0.93 -4.09 -19.03
CA ILE A 52 -1.29 -5.52 -18.96
C ILE A 52 -0.47 -6.32 -19.96
N SER A 53 -0.40 -5.89 -21.22
CA SER A 53 0.35 -6.61 -22.26
C SER A 53 1.85 -6.66 -21.97
N ARG A 54 2.40 -5.59 -21.38
CA ARG A 54 3.83 -5.49 -21.06
C ARG A 54 4.24 -6.28 -19.83
N PHE A 55 3.42 -6.30 -18.78
CA PHE A 55 3.84 -6.79 -17.45
C PHE A 55 3.10 -8.05 -16.97
N ILE A 56 1.99 -8.44 -17.60
CA ILE A 56 1.20 -9.61 -17.19
C ILE A 56 1.43 -10.76 -18.18
N SER A 57 2.14 -11.78 -17.72
CA SER A 57 2.39 -13.04 -18.44
C SER A 57 1.16 -13.94 -18.49
N GLU A 58 1.20 -14.96 -19.34
CA GLU A 58 0.15 -16.00 -19.40
C GLU A 58 -0.03 -16.74 -18.07
N GLU A 59 1.05 -16.95 -17.31
CA GLU A 59 0.97 -17.57 -15.98
C GLU A 59 0.20 -16.69 -15.00
N HIS A 60 0.43 -15.38 -15.02
CA HIS A 60 -0.32 -14.43 -14.20
C HIS A 60 -1.81 -14.42 -14.58
N ARG A 61 -2.13 -14.41 -15.88
CA ARG A 61 -3.52 -14.48 -16.38
C ARG A 61 -4.21 -15.75 -15.90
N ALA A 62 -3.54 -16.89 -16.05
CA ALA A 62 -4.07 -18.19 -15.62
C ALA A 62 -4.27 -18.25 -14.10
N SER A 63 -3.35 -17.69 -13.31
CA SER A 63 -3.47 -17.62 -11.85
C SER A 63 -4.67 -16.78 -11.42
N ILE A 64 -4.81 -15.56 -11.97
CA ILE A 64 -5.96 -14.68 -11.71
C ILE A 64 -7.27 -15.38 -12.10
N ALA A 65 -7.32 -15.99 -13.28
CA ALA A 65 -8.52 -16.67 -13.77
C ALA A 65 -8.92 -17.86 -12.89
N ARG A 66 -7.95 -18.68 -12.46
CA ARG A 66 -8.19 -19.80 -11.53
C ARG A 66 -8.76 -19.31 -10.20
N VAL A 67 -8.18 -18.25 -9.63
CA VAL A 67 -8.59 -17.74 -8.32
C VAL A 67 -9.97 -17.06 -8.39
N ALA A 68 -10.21 -16.27 -9.43
CA ALA A 68 -11.48 -15.57 -9.61
C ALA A 68 -12.61 -16.48 -10.10
N GLY A 69 -12.29 -17.67 -10.63
CA GLY A 69 -13.27 -18.56 -11.25
C GLY A 69 -13.88 -17.99 -12.54
N ALA A 70 -13.18 -17.09 -13.22
CA ALA A 70 -13.63 -16.40 -14.42
C ALA A 70 -12.48 -16.25 -15.42
N ALA A 71 -12.78 -16.20 -16.72
CA ALA A 71 -11.77 -15.95 -17.75
C ALA A 71 -11.15 -14.56 -17.58
N PHE A 72 -9.83 -14.45 -17.78
CA PHE A 72 -9.11 -13.18 -17.67
C PHE A 72 -9.56 -12.15 -18.72
N GLU A 73 -9.98 -12.63 -19.88
CA GLU A 73 -10.54 -11.85 -20.99
C GLU A 73 -11.82 -11.13 -20.55
N ALA A 74 -12.68 -11.77 -19.74
CA ALA A 74 -13.89 -11.14 -19.23
C ALA A 74 -13.58 -9.92 -18.35
N LEU A 75 -12.54 -10.02 -17.50
CA LEU A 75 -12.05 -8.87 -16.72
C LEU A 75 -11.50 -7.76 -17.65
N SER A 76 -10.70 -8.14 -18.64
CA SER A 76 -10.07 -7.20 -19.57
C SER A 76 -11.10 -6.46 -20.45
N GLU A 77 -12.11 -7.18 -20.95
CA GLU A 77 -13.23 -6.62 -21.71
C GLU A 77 -14.13 -5.74 -20.84
N GLY A 78 -14.34 -6.12 -19.58
CA GLY A 78 -15.04 -5.28 -18.61
C GLY A 78 -14.33 -3.95 -18.42
N LEU A 79 -13.03 -3.99 -18.13
CA LEU A 79 -12.20 -2.79 -17.97
C LEU A 79 -12.17 -1.91 -19.22
N ALA A 80 -12.16 -2.49 -20.42
CA ALA A 80 -12.17 -1.74 -21.67
C ALA A 80 -13.48 -0.94 -21.91
N LYS A 81 -14.55 -1.27 -21.19
CA LYS A 81 -15.87 -0.61 -21.28
C LYS A 81 -16.08 0.43 -20.17
N GLU A 82 -15.16 0.52 -19.20
CA GLU A 82 -15.28 1.44 -18.08
C GLU A 82 -15.04 2.90 -18.48
N GLY A 83 -15.70 3.81 -17.76
CA GLY A 83 -15.51 5.25 -17.90
C GLY A 83 -14.16 5.73 -17.35
N SER A 84 -13.78 6.97 -17.69
CA SER A 84 -12.54 7.59 -17.20
C SER A 84 -12.47 7.62 -15.68
N CYS A 85 -13.60 7.79 -14.99
CA CYS A 85 -13.63 7.87 -13.53
C CYS A 85 -13.31 6.53 -12.86
N ALA A 86 -13.91 5.45 -13.32
CA ALA A 86 -13.60 4.11 -12.83
C ALA A 86 -12.16 3.73 -13.16
N LEU A 87 -11.69 4.01 -14.38
CA LEU A 87 -10.32 3.72 -14.79
C LEU A 87 -9.27 4.52 -14.02
N GLN A 88 -9.54 5.78 -13.69
CA GLN A 88 -8.69 6.58 -12.81
C GLN A 88 -8.55 5.90 -11.44
N GLN A 89 -9.65 5.41 -10.85
CA GLN A 89 -9.60 4.68 -9.58
C GLN A 89 -8.83 3.36 -9.71
N VAL A 90 -9.05 2.59 -10.77
CA VAL A 90 -8.33 1.32 -11.04
C VAL A 90 -6.82 1.55 -11.10
N LEU A 91 -6.38 2.60 -11.79
CA LEU A 91 -4.98 2.97 -11.99
C LEU A 91 -4.38 3.79 -10.82
N SER A 92 -5.21 4.19 -9.85
CA SER A 92 -4.78 4.96 -8.68
C SER A 92 -4.08 4.10 -7.62
N PRO A 93 -3.35 4.73 -6.68
CA PRO A 93 -2.83 4.05 -5.49
C PRO A 93 -3.91 3.74 -4.44
N ALA A 94 -5.20 3.91 -4.73
CA ALA A 94 -6.27 3.62 -3.78
C ALA A 94 -6.14 2.19 -3.23
N ARG A 95 -6.13 2.08 -1.90
CA ARG A 95 -6.03 0.80 -1.19
C ARG A 95 -7.07 -0.20 -1.68
N PHE A 96 -8.32 0.26 -1.77
CA PHE A 96 -9.45 -0.53 -2.25
C PHE A 96 -10.29 0.30 -3.23
N VAL A 97 -10.81 -0.39 -4.24
CA VAL A 97 -11.66 0.15 -5.30
C VAL A 97 -12.94 -0.68 -5.28
N PRO A 98 -14.05 -0.16 -4.75
CA PRO A 98 -15.32 -0.88 -4.77
C PRO A 98 -15.84 -0.92 -6.20
N HIS A 99 -15.82 -2.11 -6.81
CA HIS A 99 -16.15 -2.26 -8.23
C HIS A 99 -16.80 -3.62 -8.52
N PRO A 100 -17.81 -3.70 -9.41
CA PRO A 100 -18.41 -4.98 -9.81
C PRO A 100 -17.38 -6.00 -10.37
N LEU A 101 -16.37 -5.49 -11.09
CA LEU A 101 -15.28 -6.32 -11.64
C LEU A 101 -14.37 -6.95 -10.57
N ASN A 102 -14.54 -6.65 -9.28
CA ASN A 102 -13.87 -7.39 -8.22
C ASN A 102 -14.21 -8.88 -8.28
N SER A 103 -15.45 -9.22 -8.65
CA SER A 103 -15.88 -10.62 -8.90
C SER A 103 -15.12 -11.30 -10.04
N LEU A 104 -14.59 -10.53 -11.00
CA LEU A 104 -13.76 -11.02 -12.09
C LEU A 104 -12.25 -10.92 -11.80
N GLY A 105 -11.86 -10.53 -10.57
CA GLY A 105 -10.46 -10.49 -10.15
C GLY A 105 -9.76 -9.14 -10.32
N LEU A 106 -10.49 -8.01 -10.37
CA LEU A 106 -9.89 -6.68 -10.51
C LEU A 106 -8.75 -6.40 -9.52
N HIS A 107 -8.95 -6.64 -8.22
CA HIS A 107 -7.88 -6.41 -7.23
C HIS A 107 -6.72 -7.38 -7.35
N LEU A 108 -6.95 -8.60 -7.85
CA LEU A 108 -5.88 -9.54 -8.16
C LEU A 108 -5.01 -8.98 -9.27
N LEU A 109 -5.62 -8.49 -10.35
CA LEU A 109 -4.91 -7.81 -11.43
C LEU A 109 -4.14 -6.60 -10.91
N ARG A 110 -4.77 -5.73 -10.12
CA ARG A 110 -4.10 -4.53 -9.55
C ARG A 110 -2.86 -4.92 -8.72
N SER A 111 -2.99 -5.93 -7.85
CA SER A 111 -1.88 -6.41 -7.01
C SER A 111 -0.73 -6.98 -7.86
N VAL A 112 -1.04 -7.91 -8.77
CA VAL A 112 -0.03 -8.54 -9.62
C VAL A 112 0.64 -7.52 -10.54
N LEU A 113 -0.14 -6.64 -11.17
CA LEU A 113 0.39 -5.61 -12.04
C LEU A 113 1.32 -4.65 -11.29
N ALA A 114 0.94 -4.23 -10.09
CA ALA A 114 1.77 -3.35 -9.27
C ALA A 114 3.09 -4.02 -8.86
N GLU A 115 3.07 -5.31 -8.48
CA GLU A 115 4.29 -6.09 -8.19
C GLU A 115 5.21 -6.16 -9.42
N GLN A 116 4.68 -6.53 -10.58
CA GLN A 116 5.47 -6.68 -11.81
C GLN A 116 6.05 -5.34 -12.28
N MET A 117 5.27 -4.26 -12.18
CA MET A 117 5.76 -2.91 -12.49
C MET A 117 6.85 -2.47 -11.52
N ALA A 118 6.71 -2.75 -10.21
CA ALA A 118 7.74 -2.44 -9.22
C ALA A 118 9.04 -3.20 -9.53
N HIS A 119 8.95 -4.49 -9.86
CA HIS A 119 10.09 -5.29 -10.26
C HIS A 119 10.77 -4.76 -11.53
N ALA A 120 9.99 -4.44 -12.57
CA ALA A 120 10.53 -3.90 -13.81
C ALA A 120 11.21 -2.54 -13.60
N ARG A 121 10.67 -1.68 -12.73
CA ARG A 121 11.32 -0.42 -12.35
C ARG A 121 12.66 -0.64 -11.63
N ALA A 122 12.71 -1.60 -10.71
CA ALA A 122 13.95 -1.92 -10.01
C ALA A 122 15.03 -2.39 -10.97
N VAL A 123 14.70 -3.27 -11.93
CA VAL A 123 15.64 -3.73 -12.98
C VAL A 123 16.08 -2.56 -13.87
N ALA A 124 15.13 -1.74 -14.34
CA ALA A 124 15.45 -0.60 -15.21
C ALA A 124 16.39 0.43 -14.55
N ARG A 125 16.39 0.49 -13.20
CA ARG A 125 17.27 1.36 -12.41
C ARG A 125 18.52 0.67 -11.88
N GLY A 126 18.74 -0.60 -12.21
CA GLY A 126 19.87 -1.41 -11.72
C GLY A 126 19.82 -1.69 -10.21
N TYR A 127 18.66 -1.56 -9.57
CA TYR A 127 18.49 -1.85 -8.15
C TYR A 127 18.53 -3.34 -7.86
N ASP A 128 18.26 -4.15 -8.87
CA ASP A 128 18.36 -5.60 -8.80
C ASP A 128 19.79 -6.10 -8.58
N ALA A 129 20.80 -5.30 -8.92
CA ALA A 129 22.20 -5.57 -8.63
C ALA A 129 22.60 -5.23 -7.18
N HIS A 130 21.74 -4.56 -6.40
CA HIS A 130 22.06 -4.22 -5.02
C HIS A 130 22.18 -5.49 -4.15
N PRO A 131 23.18 -5.60 -3.24
CA PRO A 131 23.43 -6.83 -2.47
C PRO A 131 22.21 -7.33 -1.67
N HIS A 132 21.36 -6.42 -1.21
CA HIS A 132 20.17 -6.77 -0.43
C HIS A 132 18.91 -7.04 -1.27
N TYR A 133 18.91 -6.73 -2.57
CA TYR A 133 17.69 -6.81 -3.38
C TYR A 133 17.17 -8.24 -3.52
N SER A 134 18.04 -9.23 -3.72
CA SER A 134 17.63 -10.63 -3.84
C SER A 134 16.93 -11.13 -2.57
N THR A 135 17.46 -10.76 -1.40
CA THR A 135 16.87 -11.10 -0.09
C THR A 135 15.56 -10.34 0.12
N TRP A 136 15.54 -9.03 -0.14
CA TRP A 136 14.33 -8.21 -0.06
C TRP A 136 13.21 -8.78 -0.93
N ARG A 137 13.52 -9.12 -2.18
CA ARG A 137 12.56 -9.70 -3.12
C ARG A 137 12.07 -11.05 -2.62
N ARG A 138 12.97 -11.95 -2.21
CA ARG A 138 12.60 -13.30 -1.76
C ARG A 138 11.76 -13.25 -0.48
N ASP A 139 12.22 -12.54 0.53
CA ASP A 139 11.72 -12.64 1.90
C ASP A 139 10.67 -11.59 2.24
N GLY A 140 10.67 -10.45 1.54
CA GLY A 140 9.76 -9.33 1.80
C GLY A 140 10.12 -8.51 3.02
N MET A 141 11.25 -8.81 3.64
CA MET A 141 11.80 -8.06 4.75
C MET A 141 13.32 -8.05 4.70
N LEU A 142 13.88 -6.96 5.22
CA LEU A 142 15.28 -6.83 5.54
C LEU A 142 15.38 -6.44 7.01
N ARG A 143 16.28 -7.11 7.74
CA ARG A 143 16.67 -6.73 9.10
C ARG A 143 18.16 -6.42 9.09
N LEU A 144 18.49 -5.14 9.12
CA LEU A 144 19.86 -4.65 9.01
C LEU A 144 20.20 -3.79 10.22
N PRO A 145 21.46 -3.81 10.71
CA PRO A 145 21.91 -2.86 11.71
C PRO A 145 21.94 -1.46 11.10
N LEU A 146 21.41 -0.46 11.82
CA LEU A 146 21.45 0.93 11.39
C LEU A 146 22.82 1.56 11.66
N ASP A 147 23.45 1.20 12.79
CA ASP A 147 24.61 1.91 13.34
C ASP A 147 26.00 1.71 12.68
N PRO A 148 26.19 0.91 11.60
CA PRO A 148 27.33 1.12 10.71
C PRO A 148 26.96 1.79 9.38
N MET A 149 25.67 1.99 9.09
CA MET A 149 25.21 2.42 7.78
C MET A 149 25.37 3.93 7.61
N THR A 150 25.99 4.37 6.51
CA THR A 150 26.02 5.81 6.19
C THR A 150 24.66 6.30 5.70
N GLU A 151 24.43 7.61 5.71
CA GLU A 151 23.17 8.17 5.18
C GLU A 151 23.00 7.89 3.69
N GLU A 152 24.11 7.86 2.92
CA GLU A 152 24.10 7.49 1.51
C GLU A 152 23.74 6.02 1.29
N GLU A 153 24.30 5.12 2.09
CA GLU A 153 23.95 3.69 2.06
C GLU A 153 22.48 3.48 2.41
N LEU A 154 22.00 4.16 3.45
CA LEU A 154 20.59 4.10 3.85
C LEU A 154 19.68 4.68 2.77
N HIS A 155 20.01 5.85 2.21
CA HIS A 155 19.25 6.45 1.13
C HIS A 155 19.19 5.53 -0.09
N LYS A 156 20.32 4.91 -0.45
CA LYS A 156 20.36 3.96 -1.55
C LYS A 156 19.50 2.73 -1.27
N LEU A 157 19.55 2.20 -0.04
CA LEU A 157 18.72 1.09 0.37
C LEU A 157 17.23 1.44 0.28
N LEU A 158 16.82 2.62 0.75
CA LEU A 158 15.43 3.10 0.66
C LEU A 158 14.96 3.16 -0.81
N GLN A 159 15.81 3.68 -1.71
CA GLN A 159 15.51 3.69 -3.15
C GLN A 159 15.31 2.27 -3.70
N VAL A 160 16.19 1.33 -3.31
CA VAL A 160 16.12 -0.07 -3.72
C VAL A 160 14.83 -0.73 -3.27
N VAL A 161 14.44 -0.57 -1.99
CA VAL A 161 13.23 -1.23 -1.46
C VAL A 161 11.94 -0.59 -1.97
N ALA A 162 11.90 0.74 -2.07
CA ALA A 162 10.73 1.47 -2.57
C ALA A 162 10.58 1.36 -4.10
N GLY A 163 11.68 1.10 -4.81
CA GLY A 163 11.71 1.08 -6.28
C GLY A 163 11.37 2.45 -6.86
N GLU A 164 11.85 3.52 -6.23
CA GLU A 164 11.66 4.94 -6.59
C GLU A 164 12.84 5.79 -6.10
N GLU A 165 13.02 7.00 -6.64
CA GLU A 165 14.24 7.81 -6.46
C GLU A 165 14.06 9.10 -5.67
N THR A 166 12.86 9.69 -5.69
CA THR A 166 12.70 11.12 -5.39
C THR A 166 11.41 11.52 -4.71
N GLU A 167 10.28 10.91 -5.05
CA GLU A 167 8.96 11.46 -4.65
C GLU A 167 8.54 10.97 -3.26
N GLY A 168 8.92 9.76 -2.87
CA GLY A 168 8.53 9.13 -1.61
C GLY A 168 9.65 9.05 -0.57
N ILE A 169 10.90 9.32 -0.95
CA ILE A 169 12.07 9.23 -0.07
C ILE A 169 12.64 10.63 0.16
N PRO A 170 12.66 11.13 1.42
CA PRO A 170 13.35 12.36 1.77
C PRO A 170 14.83 12.29 1.36
N ARG A 171 15.37 13.42 0.89
CA ARG A 171 16.82 13.52 0.65
C ARG A 171 17.56 13.64 1.99
N PRO A 172 18.75 13.02 2.13
CA PRO A 172 19.59 13.22 3.31
C PRO A 172 20.03 14.70 3.42
N PRO A 173 20.39 15.16 4.64
CA PRO A 173 20.52 14.37 5.87
C PRO A 173 19.17 14.00 6.51
N TYR A 174 19.14 12.86 7.18
CA TYR A 174 17.95 12.36 7.88
C TYR A 174 17.92 12.87 9.32
N HIS A 175 16.83 13.53 9.67
CA HIS A 175 16.57 13.97 11.04
C HIS A 175 15.61 12.99 11.73
N TRP A 176 16.16 12.11 12.57
CA TRP A 176 15.40 11.14 13.33
C TRP A 176 14.79 11.77 14.57
N ILE A 177 13.47 11.62 14.73
CA ILE A 177 12.74 12.06 15.92
C ILE A 177 12.18 10.81 16.60
N PRO A 178 12.63 10.48 17.83
CA PRO A 178 12.08 9.34 18.54
C PRO A 178 10.60 9.56 18.81
N ARG A 179 9.79 8.53 18.55
CA ARG A 179 8.38 8.50 18.90
C ARG A 179 8.16 7.51 20.03
N ASN A 180 7.56 7.99 21.12
CA ASN A 180 7.07 7.12 22.18
C ASN A 180 5.75 6.48 21.70
N VAL A 181 5.82 5.21 21.32
CA VAL A 181 4.64 4.41 20.98
C VAL A 181 4.14 3.76 22.27
N THR A 182 2.89 4.03 22.62
CA THR A 182 2.23 3.38 23.78
C THR A 182 1.36 2.26 23.24
N ALA A 183 1.49 1.05 23.81
CA ALA A 183 0.64 -0.07 23.42
C ALA A 183 -0.83 0.24 23.75
N VAL A 184 -1.71 0.01 22.78
CA VAL A 184 -3.16 0.13 22.95
C VAL A 184 -3.72 -1.27 23.19
N GLU A 185 -4.56 -1.41 24.21
CA GLU A 185 -5.23 -2.67 24.48
C GLU A 185 -6.15 -3.03 23.31
N SER A 186 -6.07 -4.28 22.84
CA SER A 186 -6.86 -4.78 21.70
C SER A 186 -6.66 -4.02 20.38
N ASP A 187 -5.48 -3.44 20.16
CA ASP A 187 -5.14 -2.79 18.89
C ASP A 187 -5.39 -3.73 17.69
N PRO A 188 -6.28 -3.37 16.74
CA PRO A 188 -6.50 -4.15 15.53
C PRO A 188 -5.23 -4.41 14.72
N GLN A 189 -4.21 -3.54 14.83
CA GLN A 189 -2.91 -3.69 14.19
C GLN A 189 -2.15 -4.95 14.67
N HIS A 190 -2.49 -5.49 15.84
CA HIS A 190 -1.91 -6.75 16.33
C HIS A 190 -2.55 -8.01 15.75
N ARG A 191 -3.66 -7.87 15.02
CA ARG A 191 -4.28 -8.99 14.29
C ARG A 191 -3.52 -9.23 13.00
N MET A 192 -3.41 -10.48 12.56
CA MET A 192 -2.81 -10.78 11.26
C MET A 192 -3.63 -10.11 10.16
N HIS A 193 -2.99 -9.21 9.41
CA HIS A 193 -3.63 -8.44 8.34
C HIS A 193 -2.61 -8.09 7.25
N MET A 194 -3.10 -7.47 6.18
CA MET A 194 -2.26 -6.78 5.21
C MET A 194 -2.75 -5.34 5.05
N ASP A 195 -1.81 -4.41 4.91
CA ASP A 195 -2.14 -2.98 4.85
C ASP A 195 -2.92 -2.62 3.60
N THR A 196 -2.45 -3.09 2.45
CA THR A 196 -2.97 -2.73 1.12
C THR A 196 -2.69 -3.82 0.10
N PHE A 197 -3.50 -3.86 -0.97
CA PHE A 197 -3.34 -4.79 -2.08
C PHE A 197 -2.07 -4.53 -2.90
N ALA A 198 -1.69 -3.27 -3.08
CA ALA A 198 -0.50 -2.90 -3.82
C ALA A 198 0.77 -3.05 -2.96
N PRO A 199 1.95 -3.30 -3.56
CA PRO A 199 3.21 -3.27 -2.82
C PRO A 199 3.40 -1.95 -2.08
N ILE A 200 3.69 -2.05 -0.78
CA ILE A 200 4.05 -0.94 0.09
C ILE A 200 5.29 -1.32 0.89
N VAL A 201 6.14 -0.34 1.19
CA VAL A 201 7.29 -0.53 2.06
C VAL A 201 7.06 0.23 3.35
N LYS A 202 7.23 -0.47 4.48
CA LYS A 202 7.30 0.14 5.80
C LYS A 202 8.71 -0.04 6.33
N VAL A 203 9.26 1.02 6.90
CA VAL A 203 10.62 1.05 7.45
C VAL A 203 10.52 1.45 8.91
N TRP A 204 11.10 0.63 9.77
CA TRP A 204 11.18 0.88 11.20
C TRP A 204 12.64 0.94 11.62
N ALA A 205 13.02 2.04 12.27
CA ALA A 205 14.32 2.19 12.92
C ALA A 205 14.11 2.05 14.43
N PHE A 206 14.66 1.00 15.02
CA PHE A 206 14.63 0.77 16.46
C PHE A 206 15.95 1.25 17.07
N LEU A 207 15.87 2.15 18.05
CA LEU A 207 17.05 2.66 18.77
C LEU A 207 17.67 1.60 19.68
N GLU A 208 16.85 0.68 20.17
CA GLU A 208 17.24 -0.43 21.03
C GLU A 208 16.61 -1.73 20.50
N GLY A 209 17.19 -2.88 20.85
CA GLY A 209 16.62 -4.17 20.48
C GLY A 209 15.24 -4.38 21.12
N THR A 210 14.27 -4.87 20.36
CA THR A 210 12.93 -5.20 20.87
C THR A 210 12.90 -6.62 21.46
N THR A 211 12.42 -6.75 22.70
CA THR A 211 12.22 -8.06 23.35
C THR A 211 10.87 -8.67 22.96
N MET A 212 10.66 -9.96 23.26
CA MET A 212 9.38 -10.62 22.99
C MET A 212 8.22 -10.02 23.79
N GLU A 213 8.49 -9.60 25.03
CA GLU A 213 7.52 -8.99 25.95
C GLU A 213 7.05 -7.62 25.46
N GLN A 214 7.87 -6.94 24.64
CA GLN A 214 7.53 -5.66 24.01
C GLN A 214 6.68 -5.83 22.74
N GLY A 215 6.39 -7.07 22.34
CA GLY A 215 5.55 -7.37 21.16
C GLY A 215 6.22 -6.96 19.85
N PRO A 216 7.31 -7.65 19.44
CA PRO A 216 8.02 -7.30 18.21
C PRO A 216 7.13 -7.52 16.98
N LEU A 217 7.50 -6.90 15.86
CA LEU A 217 6.84 -7.13 14.58
C LEU A 217 6.89 -8.62 14.22
N HIS A 218 5.71 -9.21 14.01
CA HIS A 218 5.57 -10.55 13.46
C HIS A 218 5.24 -10.45 11.97
N PHE A 219 5.99 -11.16 11.14
CA PHE A 219 5.83 -11.16 9.70
C PHE A 219 5.96 -12.58 9.15
N SER A 220 5.06 -12.94 8.23
CA SER A 220 5.16 -14.22 7.51
C SER A 220 6.09 -14.03 6.32
N VAL A 221 7.33 -14.52 6.42
CA VAL A 221 8.33 -14.43 5.35
C VAL A 221 7.78 -14.96 4.02
N GLY A 222 7.96 -14.21 2.94
CA GLY A 222 7.46 -14.57 1.60
C GLY A 222 5.97 -14.27 1.36
N SER A 223 5.21 -13.87 2.39
CA SER A 223 3.78 -13.56 2.24
C SER A 223 3.50 -12.32 1.38
N GLN A 224 4.52 -11.52 1.08
CA GLN A 224 4.44 -10.37 0.17
C GLN A 224 4.18 -10.76 -1.30
N HIS A 225 4.56 -11.97 -1.70
CA HIS A 225 4.39 -12.45 -3.08
C HIS A 225 2.94 -12.73 -3.42
N ASN A 226 2.55 -12.44 -4.66
CA ASN A 226 1.25 -12.84 -5.22
C ASN A 226 1.15 -14.36 -5.50
N SER A 227 1.45 -15.18 -4.51
CA SER A 227 1.20 -16.62 -4.51
C SER A 227 -0.30 -16.91 -4.63
N GLU A 228 -0.67 -18.08 -5.16
CA GLU A 228 -2.08 -18.45 -5.30
C GLU A 228 -2.84 -18.43 -3.97
N ALA A 229 -2.20 -18.80 -2.86
CA ALA A 229 -2.78 -18.72 -1.52
C ALA A 229 -3.12 -17.27 -1.10
N ARG A 230 -2.18 -16.34 -1.32
CA ARG A 230 -2.42 -14.91 -1.06
C ARG A 230 -3.51 -14.37 -1.98
N LEU A 231 -3.48 -14.70 -3.27
CA LEU A 231 -4.49 -14.27 -4.24
C LEU A 231 -5.89 -14.74 -3.83
N LYS A 232 -6.05 -15.99 -3.36
CA LYS A 232 -7.33 -16.50 -2.84
C LYS A 232 -7.84 -15.71 -1.65
N TRP A 233 -6.96 -15.41 -0.69
CA TRP A 233 -7.30 -14.58 0.46
C TRP A 233 -7.73 -13.16 0.03
N MET A 234 -6.94 -12.52 -0.84
CA MET A 234 -7.24 -11.17 -1.35
C MET A 234 -8.52 -11.13 -2.18
N TYR A 235 -8.79 -12.18 -2.96
CA TYR A 235 -10.03 -12.29 -3.73
C TYR A 235 -11.22 -12.28 -2.79
N ALA A 236 -11.25 -13.19 -1.81
CA ALA A 236 -12.31 -13.27 -0.80
C ALA A 236 -12.49 -11.94 -0.06
N TYR A 237 -11.39 -11.28 0.32
CA TYR A 237 -11.40 -9.97 0.97
C TYR A 237 -11.99 -8.86 0.09
N SER A 238 -11.87 -8.98 -1.24
CA SER A 238 -12.33 -7.98 -2.20
C SER A 238 -13.79 -8.13 -2.66
N LEU A 239 -14.42 -9.28 -2.37
CA LEU A 239 -15.79 -9.57 -2.79
C LEU A 239 -16.82 -8.83 -1.95
N PRO A 240 -17.97 -8.42 -2.54
CA PRO A 240 -19.07 -7.83 -1.78
C PRO A 240 -19.52 -8.70 -0.59
N PRO A 241 -19.82 -8.11 0.58
CA PRO A 241 -19.91 -6.68 0.85
C PRO A 241 -18.56 -5.97 1.10
N ALA A 242 -17.43 -6.69 1.07
CA ALA A 242 -16.08 -6.17 1.27
C ALA A 242 -15.93 -5.28 2.52
N ALA A 243 -16.70 -5.58 3.57
CA ALA A 243 -16.85 -4.70 4.74
C ALA A 243 -15.54 -4.47 5.50
N GLU A 244 -14.60 -5.41 5.42
CA GLU A 244 -13.26 -5.27 5.98
C GLU A 244 -12.36 -4.43 5.07
N ALA A 245 -12.41 -4.64 3.74
CA ALA A 245 -11.66 -3.86 2.75
C ALA A 245 -12.09 -2.39 2.67
N LEU A 246 -13.33 -2.09 3.04
CA LEU A 246 -13.85 -0.72 3.11
C LEU A 246 -13.46 0.01 4.40
N ARG A 247 -13.11 -0.72 5.47
CA ARG A 247 -12.64 -0.13 6.72
C ARG A 247 -11.13 0.01 6.68
N GLU A 248 -10.61 1.21 6.95
CA GLU A 248 -9.17 1.38 7.17
C GLU A 248 -8.76 0.47 8.35
N PRO A 249 -7.74 -0.40 8.20
CA PRO A 249 -7.09 -1.00 9.34
C PRO A 249 -6.41 0.16 10.06
N SER A 250 -7.03 0.57 11.17
CA SER A 250 -6.68 1.68 12.07
C SER A 250 -5.24 2.15 12.03
#